data_AF-A0A1S3DF53-F1
#
_entry.id   AF-A0A1S3DF53-F1
#
_cell.length_a   1.000
_cell.length_b   1.000
_cell.length_c   1.000
_cell.angle_alpha   90.00
_cell.angle_beta   90.00
_cell.angle_gamma   90.00
#
_symmetry.space_group_name_H-M   'P 1'
#
loop_
_entity.id
_entity.type
_entity.pdbx_description
1 polymer ?
#
loop_
_entity_poly.entity_id
_entity_poly.type
_entity_poly.pdbx_seq_one_letter_code
_entity_poly.pdbx_strand_id
1 'polypeptide(L)'
;MESSQSSQSSQQDNTERPQSPDYGPIEPEPDTTFYFESDHLALKGNVDYLKILKHIALLEVHRKLVIKDLQFYYDLEKQVADSDRPSEIARKIASKEIQIPIKRKIPKRPAVDWTKYNIQAKDSTEEVSGQKASQSSKIPTTTTIPTQTKDVTKPESFNKPWSAEEQIRLEELLLKYPPGKT
;
A
#
# COMPACT_ATOMS: atom_id res chain seq x y z
N MET A 1 55.21 66.80 18.09
CA MET A 1 54.29 67.42 17.12
C MET A 1 54.02 66.40 16.03
N GLU A 2 52.81 66.41 15.49
CA GLU A 2 52.29 65.63 14.35
C GLU A 2 51.84 64.17 14.55
N SER A 3 50.53 64.08 14.80
CA SER A 3 49.47 63.27 14.18
C SER A 3 49.75 62.38 12.96
N SER A 4 48.83 61.40 12.82
CA SER A 4 48.33 60.75 11.58
C SER A 4 49.20 59.60 11.03
N GLN A 5 48.68 58.48 10.52
CA GLN A 5 47.35 58.17 9.99
C GLN A 5 47.15 56.64 9.88
N SER A 6 45.88 56.25 10.01
CA SER A 6 45.30 54.94 9.70
C SER A 6 45.55 54.53 8.24
N SER A 7 45.82 53.24 8.00
CA SER A 7 45.77 52.63 6.66
C SER A 7 44.86 51.41 6.72
N GLN A 8 43.70 51.52 6.08
CA GLN A 8 42.75 50.44 5.84
C GLN A 8 43.28 49.54 4.70
N SER A 9 43.36 48.24 4.96
CA SER A 9 43.57 47.22 3.94
C SER A 9 42.24 46.96 3.23
N SER A 10 42.21 47.21 1.91
CA SER A 10 41.10 46.84 1.04
C SER A 10 41.32 45.42 0.53
N GLN A 11 40.45 44.48 0.92
CA GLN A 11 40.27 43.21 0.22
C GLN A 11 38.87 43.23 -0.40
N GLN A 12 38.85 43.20 -1.73
CA GLN A 12 37.66 43.07 -2.54
C GLN A 12 37.15 41.63 -2.42
N ASP A 13 35.94 41.48 -1.88
CA ASP A 13 35.20 40.22 -1.85
C ASP A 13 34.45 40.05 -3.18
N ASN A 14 34.97 39.21 -4.07
CA ASN A 14 34.29 38.77 -5.28
C ASN A 14 33.31 37.64 -4.91
N THR A 15 32.09 38.00 -4.53
CA THR A 15 30.98 37.04 -4.50
C THR A 15 30.27 37.05 -5.85
N GLU A 16 30.65 36.12 -6.73
CA GLU A 16 29.94 35.82 -7.97
C GLU A 16 28.65 35.06 -7.64
N ARG A 17 27.51 35.74 -7.79
CA ARG A 17 26.17 35.20 -7.54
C ARG A 17 25.80 34.22 -8.67
N PRO A 18 25.58 32.91 -8.40
CA PRO A 18 25.08 32.01 -9.44
C PRO A 18 23.67 32.42 -9.84
N GLN A 19 23.46 32.63 -11.14
CA GLN A 19 22.16 32.97 -11.71
C GLN A 19 21.18 31.81 -11.55
N SER A 20 19.96 32.14 -11.11
CA SER A 20 18.84 31.20 -11.01
C SER A 20 18.48 30.63 -12.39
N PRO A 21 18.15 29.33 -12.49
CA PRO A 21 17.72 28.75 -13.76
C PRO A 21 16.40 29.37 -14.22
N ASP A 22 16.39 29.75 -15.50
CA ASP A 22 15.26 30.31 -16.24
C ASP A 22 14.15 29.25 -16.38
N TYR A 23 13.03 29.46 -15.68
CA TYR A 23 11.84 28.64 -15.83
C TYR A 23 10.98 29.22 -16.95
N GLY A 24 11.07 28.61 -18.15
CA GLY A 24 10.19 28.91 -19.28
C GLY A 24 8.71 28.61 -19.00
N PRO A 25 7.81 29.00 -19.92
CA PRO A 25 6.35 28.94 -19.71
C PRO A 25 5.85 27.52 -19.43
N ILE A 26 5.21 27.34 -18.27
CA ILE A 26 4.59 26.09 -17.84
C ILE A 26 3.27 25.93 -18.59
N GLU A 27 3.21 25.03 -19.57
CA GLU A 27 1.94 24.62 -20.17
C GLU A 27 1.07 23.87 -19.12
N PRO A 28 -0.25 24.10 -19.11
CA PRO A 28 -1.16 23.42 -18.19
C PRO A 28 -1.39 21.97 -18.64
N GLU A 29 -0.45 21.10 -18.32
CA GLU A 29 -0.64 19.65 -18.32
C GLU A 29 -1.89 19.33 -17.45
N PRO A 30 -2.84 18.53 -17.95
CA PRO A 30 -4.06 18.23 -17.21
C PRO A 30 -3.70 17.56 -15.89
N ASP A 31 -4.15 18.16 -14.80
CA ASP A 31 -3.92 17.83 -13.39
C ASP A 31 -4.43 16.42 -13.03
N THR A 32 -3.74 15.43 -13.60
CA THR A 32 -3.97 14.00 -13.44
C THR A 32 -2.83 13.36 -12.68
N THR A 33 -1.76 14.13 -12.41
CA THR A 33 -0.54 13.64 -11.82
C THR A 33 -0.62 13.72 -10.31
N PHE A 34 -1.25 12.70 -9.73
CA PHE A 34 -1.26 12.47 -8.29
C PHE A 34 0.15 12.06 -7.83
N TYR A 35 0.86 12.96 -7.16
CA TYR A 35 2.17 12.66 -6.56
C TYR A 35 2.00 12.37 -5.07
N PHE A 36 2.36 11.15 -4.66
CA PHE A 36 2.68 10.86 -3.25
C PHE A 36 4.20 11.05 -3.08
N GLU A 37 4.66 11.44 -1.90
CA GLU A 37 6.09 11.47 -1.55
C GLU A 37 6.63 10.03 -1.47
N SER A 38 6.72 9.34 -2.62
CA SER A 38 7.47 8.10 -2.69
C SER A 38 8.93 8.45 -2.89
N ASP A 39 9.80 8.04 -1.96
CA ASP A 39 11.25 8.16 -2.08
C ASP A 39 11.82 7.45 -3.33
N HIS A 40 11.00 6.64 -3.99
CA HIS A 40 11.32 5.97 -5.24
C HIS A 40 11.00 6.86 -6.45
N LEU A 41 11.91 7.78 -6.78
CA LEU A 41 11.79 8.67 -7.94
C LEU A 41 11.53 7.92 -9.27
N ALA A 42 12.04 6.68 -9.38
CA ALA A 42 11.81 5.80 -10.53
C ALA A 42 10.34 5.39 -10.76
N LEU A 43 9.50 5.43 -9.71
CA LEU A 43 8.08 5.06 -9.79
C LEU A 43 7.17 6.26 -10.09
N LYS A 44 7.68 7.49 -9.91
CA LYS A 44 6.91 8.75 -10.07
C LYS A 44 6.39 8.95 -11.49
N GLY A 45 7.08 8.43 -12.50
CA GLY A 45 6.66 8.48 -13.91
C GLY A 45 5.88 7.24 -14.40
N ASN A 46 5.68 6.23 -13.55
CA ASN A 46 5.02 4.99 -13.97
C ASN A 46 3.49 5.11 -13.89
N VAL A 47 2.85 5.16 -15.06
CA VAL A 47 1.38 5.23 -15.20
C VAL A 47 0.63 4.09 -14.51
N ASP A 48 1.19 2.88 -14.46
CA ASP A 48 0.51 1.74 -13.84
C ASP A 48 0.62 1.79 -12.31
N TYR A 49 1.77 2.26 -11.80
CA TYR A 49 1.94 2.55 -10.39
C TYR A 49 0.94 3.62 -9.92
N LEU A 50 0.79 4.71 -10.70
CA LEU A 50 -0.17 5.78 -10.40
C LEU A 50 -1.62 5.27 -10.41
N LYS A 51 -1.99 4.40 -11.36
CA LYS A 51 -3.33 3.77 -11.37
C LYS A 51 -3.57 2.93 -10.11
N ILE A 52 -2.60 2.12 -9.70
CA ILE A 52 -2.71 1.33 -8.47
C ILE A 52 -2.83 2.25 -7.26
N LEU A 53 -1.98 3.27 -7.16
CA LEU A 53 -1.96 4.21 -6.04
C LEU A 53 -3.29 4.97 -5.91
N LYS A 54 -3.82 5.50 -7.01
CA LYS A 54 -5.16 6.10 -7.07
C LYS A 54 -6.23 5.12 -6.61
N HIS A 55 -6.14 3.86 -7.03
CA HIS A 55 -7.09 2.83 -6.63
C HIS A 55 -7.00 2.50 -5.13
N ILE A 56 -5.79 2.42 -4.56
CA ILE A 56 -5.58 2.23 -3.12
C ILE A 56 -6.16 3.41 -2.34
N ALA A 57 -5.89 4.64 -2.75
CA ALA A 57 -6.45 5.83 -2.12
C ALA A 57 -8.00 5.82 -2.16
N LEU A 58 -8.58 5.43 -3.29
CA LEU A 58 -10.03 5.27 -3.43
C LEU A 58 -10.58 4.17 -2.49
N LEU A 59 -9.91 3.03 -2.42
CA LEU A 59 -10.30 1.93 -1.52
C LEU A 59 -10.23 2.35 -0.05
N GLU A 60 -9.24 3.15 0.33
CA GLU A 60 -9.12 3.67 1.70
C GLU A 60 -10.27 4.61 2.05
N VAL A 61 -10.64 5.51 1.14
CA VAL A 61 -11.85 6.34 1.28
C VAL A 61 -13.09 5.46 1.43
N HIS A 62 -13.23 4.43 0.59
CA HIS A 62 -14.36 3.50 0.67
C HIS A 62 -14.40 2.74 1.99
N ARG A 63 -13.25 2.27 2.49
CA ARG A 63 -13.15 1.60 3.78
C ARG A 63 -13.69 2.49 4.91
N LYS A 64 -13.23 3.73 4.97
CA LYS A 64 -13.68 4.71 5.98
C LYS A 64 -15.18 4.96 5.89
N LEU A 65 -15.70 5.06 4.68
CA LEU A 65 -17.13 5.26 4.43
C LEU A 65 -17.98 4.05 4.86
N VAL A 66 -17.55 2.83 4.52
CA VAL A 66 -18.24 1.60 4.92
C VAL A 66 -18.27 1.45 6.43
N ILE A 67 -17.17 1.77 7.11
CA ILE A 67 -17.13 1.75 8.59
C ILE A 67 -18.16 2.71 9.16
N LYS A 68 -18.25 3.95 8.64
CA LYS A 68 -19.26 4.92 9.07
C LYS A 68 -20.69 4.43 8.83
N ASP A 69 -20.95 3.84 7.67
CA ASP A 69 -22.27 3.28 7.37
C ASP A 69 -22.64 2.14 8.32
N LEU A 70 -21.69 1.25 8.64
CA LEU A 70 -21.90 0.15 9.60
C LEU A 70 -22.20 0.68 11.00
N GLN A 71 -21.48 1.71 11.45
CA GLN A 71 -21.76 2.37 12.73
C GLN A 71 -23.18 2.95 12.75
N PHE A 72 -23.59 3.62 11.66
CA PHE A 72 -24.95 4.14 11.53
C PHE A 72 -26.02 3.04 11.66
N TYR A 73 -25.84 1.89 11.00
CA TYR A 73 -26.80 0.79 11.09
C TYR A 73 -26.84 0.18 12.50
N TYR A 74 -25.69 0.07 13.16
CA TYR A 74 -25.61 -0.42 14.54
C TYR A 74 -26.35 0.52 15.52
N ASP A 75 -26.14 1.83 15.39
CA ASP A 75 -26.85 2.81 16.20
C ASP A 75 -28.37 2.77 15.96
N LEU A 76 -28.78 2.59 14.71
CA LEU A 76 -30.19 2.44 14.34
C LEU A 76 -30.79 1.16 14.93
N GLU A 77 -30.10 0.03 14.83
CA GLU A 77 -30.53 -1.24 15.43
C GLU A 77 -30.68 -1.11 16.95
N LYS A 78 -29.71 -0.47 17.59
CA LYS A 78 -29.77 -0.18 19.03
C LYS A 78 -30.96 0.71 19.38
N GLN A 79 -31.20 1.79 18.63
CA GLN A 79 -32.38 2.64 18.83
C GLN A 79 -33.69 1.85 18.67
N VAL A 80 -33.75 0.92 17.73
CA VAL A 80 -34.92 0.04 17.53
C VAL A 80 -35.09 -0.91 18.72
N ALA A 81 -34.01 -1.48 19.24
CA ALA A 81 -34.03 -2.38 20.39
C ALA A 81 -34.40 -1.68 21.71
N ASP A 82 -33.90 -0.46 21.91
CA ASP A 82 -34.13 0.35 23.11
C ASP A 82 -35.50 1.06 23.10
N SER A 83 -36.16 1.18 21.94
CA SER A 83 -37.45 1.85 21.80
C SER A 83 -38.63 0.88 22.00
N ASP A 84 -39.63 1.28 22.79
CA ASP A 84 -40.87 0.51 22.99
C ASP A 84 -41.72 0.34 21.70
N ARG A 85 -41.44 1.13 20.64
CA ARG A 85 -42.19 1.15 19.38
C ARG A 85 -41.28 1.14 18.15
N PRO A 86 -40.82 -0.05 17.71
CA PRO A 86 -39.91 -0.18 16.57
C PRO A 86 -40.51 0.31 15.24
N SER A 87 -41.84 0.33 15.11
CA SER A 87 -42.55 0.80 13.90
C SER A 87 -42.44 2.31 13.66
N GLU A 88 -42.21 3.12 14.70
CA GLU A 88 -42.06 4.57 14.55
C GLU A 88 -40.77 4.91 13.80
N ILE A 89 -39.70 4.15 14.04
CA ILE A 89 -38.42 4.31 13.35
C ILE A 89 -38.57 3.96 11.86
N ALA A 90 -39.32 2.90 11.54
CA ALA A 90 -39.65 2.56 10.16
C ALA A 90 -40.44 3.69 9.46
N ARG A 91 -41.37 4.34 10.18
CA ARG A 91 -42.10 5.52 9.67
C ARG A 91 -41.17 6.72 9.46
N LYS A 92 -40.19 6.96 10.35
CA LYS A 92 -39.17 8.01 10.20
C LYS A 92 -38.23 7.78 9.01
N ILE A 93 -37.89 6.52 8.74
CA ILE A 93 -37.17 6.13 7.53
C ILE A 93 -38.02 6.41 6.30
N ALA A 94 -39.30 6.01 6.33
CA ALA A 94 -40.23 6.22 5.21
C ALA A 94 -40.49 7.72 4.95
N SER A 95 -40.52 8.55 5.99
CA SER A 95 -40.63 10.01 5.88
C SER A 95 -39.32 10.71 5.51
N LYS A 96 -38.21 9.96 5.32
CA LYS A 96 -36.85 10.46 5.04
C LYS A 96 -36.24 11.33 6.14
N GLU A 97 -36.77 11.28 7.36
CA GLU A 97 -36.18 11.95 8.51
C GLU A 97 -34.85 11.29 8.89
N ILE A 98 -34.77 9.96 8.73
CA ILE A 98 -33.54 9.17 8.88
C ILE A 98 -32.97 8.86 7.49
N GLN A 99 -31.78 9.37 7.18
CA GLN A 99 -31.11 9.08 5.91
C GLN A 99 -30.31 7.78 5.99
N ILE A 100 -30.83 6.73 5.35
CA ILE A 100 -30.13 5.45 5.26
C ILE A 100 -28.96 5.56 4.28
N PRO A 101 -27.74 5.10 4.65
CA PRO A 101 -26.61 5.03 3.74
C PRO A 101 -26.93 4.29 2.44
N ILE A 102 -26.48 4.84 1.31
CA ILE A 102 -26.74 4.28 -0.01
C ILE A 102 -25.80 3.10 -0.27
N LYS A 103 -26.31 2.06 -0.95
CA LYS A 103 -25.49 0.93 -1.42
C LYS A 103 -24.31 1.42 -2.25
N ARG A 104 -23.10 1.19 -1.74
CA ARG A 104 -21.85 1.61 -2.40
C ARG A 104 -21.45 0.61 -3.50
N LYS A 105 -20.91 1.14 -4.60
CA LYS A 105 -20.36 0.33 -5.70
C LYS A 105 -18.86 0.10 -5.43
N ILE A 106 -18.43 -1.15 -5.46
CA ILE A 106 -17.03 -1.53 -5.28
C ILE A 106 -16.28 -1.21 -6.58
N PRO A 107 -15.15 -0.47 -6.52
CA PRO A 107 -14.38 -0.14 -7.70
C PRO A 107 -13.68 -1.41 -8.23
N LYS A 108 -13.64 -1.59 -9.55
CA LYS A 108 -12.97 -2.73 -10.18
C LYS A 108 -11.45 -2.58 -10.08
N ARG A 109 -10.73 -3.70 -9.93
CA ARG A 109 -9.27 -3.73 -9.91
C ARG A 109 -8.71 -3.07 -11.19
N PRO A 110 -7.67 -2.21 -11.08
CA PRO A 110 -7.05 -1.60 -12.25
C PRO A 110 -6.36 -2.67 -13.11
N ALA A 111 -6.51 -2.58 -14.43
CA ALA A 111 -5.80 -3.41 -15.38
C ALA A 111 -4.35 -2.94 -15.49
N VAL A 112 -3.40 -3.80 -15.13
CA VAL A 112 -1.97 -3.54 -15.19
C VAL A 112 -1.36 -4.62 -16.08
N ASP A 113 -0.59 -4.19 -17.07
CA ASP A 113 0.18 -5.10 -17.91
C ASP A 113 1.46 -5.51 -17.18
N TRP A 114 1.41 -6.70 -16.57
CA TRP A 114 2.53 -7.25 -15.81
C TRP A 114 3.67 -7.74 -16.71
N THR A 115 3.42 -7.98 -18.02
CA THR A 115 4.44 -8.44 -18.96
C THR A 115 5.55 -7.41 -19.13
N LYS A 116 5.22 -6.12 -19.05
CA LYS A 116 6.15 -4.99 -19.08
C LYS A 116 7.24 -5.06 -18.02
N TYR A 117 6.98 -5.69 -16.88
CA TYR A 117 7.89 -5.67 -15.73
C TYR A 117 8.73 -6.95 -15.61
N ASN A 118 8.68 -7.85 -16.61
CA ASN A 118 9.31 -9.17 -16.57
C ASN A 118 8.98 -9.96 -15.29
N ILE A 119 7.80 -9.68 -14.71
CA ILE A 119 7.26 -10.40 -13.57
C ILE A 119 6.56 -11.61 -14.18
N GLN A 120 7.04 -12.82 -13.87
CA GLN A 120 6.33 -14.04 -14.24
C GLN A 120 5.01 -14.05 -13.46
N ALA A 121 3.96 -13.52 -14.09
CA ALA A 121 2.61 -13.53 -13.55
C ALA A 121 2.19 -14.99 -13.42
N LYS A 122 2.34 -15.56 -12.23
CA LYS A 122 1.57 -16.74 -11.85
C LYS A 122 0.16 -16.23 -11.66
N ASP A 123 -0.62 -16.21 -12.73
CA ASP A 123 -2.05 -15.91 -12.67
C ASP A 123 -2.71 -16.99 -11.80
N SER A 124 -2.84 -16.68 -10.51
CA SER A 124 -3.79 -17.34 -9.63
C SER A 124 -5.19 -16.83 -9.97
N THR A 125 -5.67 -17.15 -11.18
CA THR A 125 -7.09 -17.13 -11.51
C THR A 125 -7.76 -18.32 -10.85
N GLU A 126 -7.90 -18.27 -9.52
CA GLU A 126 -8.99 -18.96 -8.86
C GLU A 126 -10.21 -18.04 -8.93
N GLU A 127 -10.88 -18.09 -10.07
CA GLU A 127 -12.27 -17.68 -10.16
C GLU A 127 -13.09 -18.65 -9.32
N VAL A 128 -13.44 -18.24 -8.10
CA VAL A 128 -14.42 -18.94 -7.27
C VAL A 128 -15.80 -18.73 -7.89
N SER A 129 -16.11 -19.58 -8.88
CA SER A 129 -17.47 -19.84 -9.32
C SER A 129 -18.20 -20.57 -8.21
N GLY A 130 -19.09 -19.87 -7.52
CA GLY A 130 -19.99 -20.45 -6.55
C GLY A 130 -21.07 -21.30 -7.23
N GLN A 131 -20.95 -22.62 -7.14
CA GLN A 131 -22.08 -23.54 -7.29
C GLN A 131 -22.03 -24.63 -6.23
N LYS A 132 -23.24 -25.09 -5.87
CA LYS A 132 -23.64 -25.69 -4.60
C LYS A 132 -23.17 -27.14 -4.39
N ALA A 133 -22.96 -27.43 -3.10
CA ALA A 133 -23.35 -28.61 -2.33
C ALA A 133 -22.95 -30.04 -2.78
N SER A 134 -22.37 -30.73 -1.78
CA SER A 134 -22.43 -32.18 -1.55
C SER A 134 -21.52 -33.05 -2.41
N GLN A 135 -20.35 -33.41 -1.86
CA GLN A 135 -20.09 -34.81 -1.49
C GLN A 135 -18.81 -34.95 -0.65
N SER A 136 -18.95 -35.82 0.34
CA SER A 136 -17.94 -36.30 1.28
C SER A 136 -16.75 -36.95 0.58
N SER A 137 -15.62 -37.00 1.31
CA SER A 137 -14.59 -38.05 1.30
C SER A 137 -13.28 -37.80 0.57
N LYS A 138 -12.22 -37.85 1.41
CA LYS A 138 -10.88 -38.42 1.18
C LYS A 138 -9.85 -37.53 0.50
N ILE A 139 -8.99 -37.02 1.37
CA ILE A 139 -7.59 -36.67 1.10
C ILE A 139 -6.89 -37.89 0.46
N PRO A 140 -6.19 -37.72 -0.67
CA PRO A 140 -5.07 -38.57 -1.02
C PRO A 140 -3.81 -37.70 -1.14
N THR A 141 -2.92 -37.88 -0.18
CA THR A 141 -1.48 -37.78 -0.39
C THR A 141 -1.09 -38.68 -1.56
N THR A 142 -0.52 -38.12 -2.63
CA THR A 142 0.48 -38.79 -3.52
C THR A 142 1.00 -37.84 -4.60
N THR A 143 2.23 -37.36 -4.35
CA THR A 143 3.34 -37.14 -5.28
C THR A 143 3.10 -37.33 -6.79
N THR A 144 3.38 -36.28 -7.60
CA THR A 144 4.25 -36.43 -8.79
C THR A 144 4.98 -35.12 -9.12
N ILE A 145 6.30 -35.19 -8.99
CA ILE A 145 7.38 -34.23 -9.30
C ILE A 145 7.61 -34.06 -10.81
N PRO A 146 8.35 -33.01 -11.23
CA PRO A 146 9.47 -33.24 -12.14
C PRO A 146 10.81 -32.84 -11.52
N THR A 147 11.61 -33.87 -11.24
CA THR A 147 13.07 -33.95 -11.37
C THR A 147 13.89 -32.69 -11.02
N GLN A 148 14.17 -32.49 -9.74
CA GLN A 148 15.49 -32.02 -9.32
C GLN A 148 16.26 -33.26 -8.87
N THR A 149 17.37 -33.54 -9.55
CA THR A 149 18.29 -34.62 -9.19
C THR A 149 18.64 -34.48 -7.71
N LYS A 150 18.22 -35.48 -6.91
CA LYS A 150 18.60 -35.58 -5.51
C LYS A 150 20.08 -35.91 -5.47
N ASP A 151 20.92 -34.90 -5.39
CA ASP A 151 22.31 -35.07 -4.97
C ASP A 151 22.29 -35.68 -3.56
N VAL A 152 22.78 -36.91 -3.43
CA VAL A 152 22.81 -37.69 -2.17
C VAL A 152 23.67 -37.02 -1.09
N THR A 153 24.44 -36.00 -1.46
CA THR A 153 25.27 -35.18 -0.58
C THR A 153 24.51 -34.08 0.16
N LYS A 154 23.24 -33.82 -0.18
CA LYS A 154 22.53 -32.67 0.39
C LYS A 154 21.79 -33.07 1.67
N PRO A 155 22.11 -32.46 2.82
CA PRO A 155 21.46 -32.81 4.08
C PRO A 155 19.97 -32.45 4.03
N GLU A 156 19.19 -33.19 4.82
CA GLU A 156 17.74 -33.01 4.95
C GLU A 156 17.36 -31.59 5.40
N SER A 157 18.29 -30.81 5.96
CA SER A 157 18.10 -29.41 6.36
C SER A 157 18.18 -28.40 5.22
N PHE A 158 18.55 -28.82 4.01
CA PHE A 158 18.76 -27.89 2.92
C PHE A 158 17.44 -27.25 2.47
N ASN A 159 17.39 -25.90 2.45
CA ASN A 159 16.23 -25.10 2.10
C ASN A 159 14.97 -25.33 2.96
N LYS A 160 15.10 -25.81 4.20
CA LYS A 160 13.99 -25.75 5.15
C LYS A 160 13.70 -24.27 5.48
N PRO A 161 12.41 -23.86 5.53
CA PRO A 161 12.05 -22.53 6.01
C PRO A 161 12.43 -22.38 7.49
N TRP A 162 12.83 -21.18 7.90
CA TRP A 162 13.27 -20.91 9.27
C TRP A 162 12.10 -21.04 10.25
N SER A 163 12.32 -21.73 11.38
CA SER A 163 11.38 -21.69 12.49
C SER A 163 11.45 -20.34 13.22
N ALA A 164 10.39 -19.99 13.96
CA ALA A 164 10.38 -18.75 14.74
C ALA A 164 11.49 -18.72 15.80
N GLU A 165 11.81 -19.86 16.39
CA GLU A 165 12.87 -20.02 17.39
C GLU A 165 14.26 -19.84 16.76
N GLU A 166 14.47 -20.39 15.56
CA GLU A 166 15.70 -20.22 14.81
C GLU A 166 15.91 -18.75 14.40
N GLN A 167 14.84 -18.07 13.97
CA GLN A 167 14.88 -16.66 13.61
C GLN A 167 15.27 -15.78 14.80
N ILE A 168 14.67 -15.99 15.97
CA ILE A 168 15.00 -15.28 17.21
C ILE A 168 16.47 -15.51 17.58
N ARG A 169 16.93 -16.76 17.50
CA ARG A 169 18.32 -17.11 17.79
C ARG A 169 19.32 -16.44 16.84
N LEU A 170 18.96 -16.28 15.56
CA LEU A 170 19.79 -15.55 14.60
C LEU A 170 19.87 -14.06 14.95
N GLU A 171 18.76 -13.45 15.37
CA GLU A 171 18.74 -12.05 15.79
C GLU A 171 19.63 -11.81 17.02
N GLU A 172 19.57 -12.69 18.02
CA GLU A 172 20.48 -12.66 19.18
C GLU A 172 21.96 -12.79 18.77
N LEU A 173 22.25 -13.68 17.83
CA LEU A 173 23.60 -13.89 17.29
C LEU A 173 24.10 -12.67 16.52
N LEU A 174 23.26 -12.03 15.71
CA LEU A 174 23.61 -10.82 14.95
C LEU A 174 23.84 -9.61 15.86
N LEU A 175 23.17 -9.56 17.01
CA LEU A 175 23.45 -8.55 18.04
C LEU A 175 24.81 -8.78 18.72
N LYS A 176 25.14 -10.05 19.00
CA LYS A 176 26.40 -10.45 19.64
C LYS A 176 27.60 -10.38 18.69
N TYR A 177 27.39 -10.68 17.42
CA TYR A 177 28.40 -10.70 16.37
C TYR A 177 27.89 -9.84 15.19
N PRO A 178 28.06 -8.51 15.25
CA PRO A 178 27.65 -7.65 14.15
C PRO A 178 28.45 -8.03 12.90
N PRO A 179 27.82 -8.09 11.72
CA PRO A 179 28.55 -8.32 10.49
C PRO A 179 29.54 -7.17 10.29
N GLY A 180 30.82 -7.53 10.15
CA GLY A 180 31.87 -6.56 9.87
C GLY A 180 31.52 -5.78 8.59
N LYS A 181 31.58 -4.45 8.67
CA LYS A 181 31.46 -3.58 7.50
C LYS A 181 32.76 -3.70 6.70
N THR A 182 32.79 -4.58 5.72
CA THR A 182 33.78 -4.55 4.64
C THR A 182 33.44 -3.45 3.65
#